data_AF-A0A9D4GHA0-F1
#
_entry.id   AF-A0A9D4GHA0-F1
#
_cell.length_a   1.000
_cell.length_b   1.000
_cell.length_c   1.000
_cell.angle_alpha   90.00
_cell.angle_beta   90.00
_cell.angle_gamma   90.00
#
_symmetry.space_group_name_H-M   'P 1'
#
loop_
_entity.id
_entity.type
_entity.pdbx_description
1 polymer ?
#
loop_
_entity_poly.entity_id
_entity_poly.type
_entity_poly.pdbx_seq_one_letter_code
_entity_poly.pdbx_strand_id
1 'polypeptide(L)'
;MYIERAHRVGKGPRTNESKRPMVIRFKDYVDTEIIMEETYKLKGTPYGIDRQYPREIARARSELHNIHEARDARSRRLKMQIGYPARLLC
;
A
#
# COMPACT_ATOMS: atom_id res chain seq x y z
N MET A 1 3.19 12.51 -15.65
CA MET A 1 1.96 11.92 -15.11
C MET A 1 0.89 11.71 -16.16
N TYR A 2 0.80 10.49 -16.70
CA TYR A 2 -0.24 10.06 -17.63
C TYR A 2 -0.98 8.82 -17.11
N ILE A 3 -2.30 8.91 -16.98
CA ILE A 3 -3.15 7.80 -16.51
C ILE A 3 -3.59 6.98 -17.73
N GLU A 4 -3.20 5.70 -17.77
CA GLU A 4 -3.64 4.77 -18.80
C GLU A 4 -5.04 4.22 -18.49
N ARG A 5 -5.31 3.91 -17.22
CA ARG A 5 -6.60 3.35 -16.79
C ARG A 5 -6.91 3.73 -15.35
N ALA A 6 -8.15 4.11 -15.09
CA ALA A 6 -8.67 4.30 -13.74
C ALA A 6 -10.03 3.60 -13.61
N HIS A 7 -10.20 2.77 -12.58
CA HIS A 7 -11.46 2.08 -12.33
C HIS A 7 -11.64 1.77 -10.84
N ARG A 8 -12.89 1.58 -10.41
CA ARG A 8 -13.20 1.12 -9.05
C ARG A 8 -13.29 -0.40 -8.98
N VAL A 9 -12.76 -0.97 -7.90
CA VAL A 9 -12.77 -2.42 -7.66
C VAL A 9 -13.81 -2.79 -6.60
N GLY A 10 -14.27 -4.04 -6.58
CA GLY A 10 -15.27 -4.57 -5.63
C GLY A 10 -16.72 -4.44 -6.10
N LYS A 11 -17.68 -4.98 -5.33
CA LYS A 11 -19.12 -4.82 -5.60
C LYS A 11 -19.60 -3.45 -5.10
N GLY A 12 -20.67 -2.93 -5.71
CA GLY A 12 -21.32 -1.69 -5.25
C GLY A 12 -21.72 -1.78 -3.77
N PRO A 13 -21.68 -0.66 -3.02
CA PRO A 13 -22.11 -0.66 -1.63
C PRO A 13 -23.56 -1.16 -1.54
N ARG A 14 -23.81 -2.18 -0.73
CA ARG A 14 -25.18 -2.69 -0.45
C ARG A 14 -25.91 -1.83 0.60
N THR A 15 -25.15 -1.06 1.37
CA THR A 15 -25.55 -0.14 2.44
C THR A 15 -24.49 0.96 2.54
N ASN A 16 -24.62 1.91 3.49
CA ASN A 16 -23.73 3.06 3.75
C ASN A 16 -22.25 2.69 4.10
N GLU A 17 -21.74 1.56 3.63
CA GLU A 17 -20.39 1.06 3.83
C GLU A 17 -19.38 1.69 2.87
N SER A 18 -18.19 1.91 3.42
CA SER A 18 -16.93 2.39 2.83
C SER A 18 -16.88 2.56 1.30
N LYS A 19 -16.44 3.76 0.86
CA LYS A 19 -16.17 4.07 -0.55
C LYS A 19 -15.27 2.99 -1.17
N ARG A 20 -15.69 2.44 -2.32
CA ARG A 20 -14.93 1.45 -3.08
C ARG A 20 -13.52 1.97 -3.43
N PRO A 21 -12.47 1.13 -3.28
CA PRO A 21 -11.13 1.53 -3.67
C PRO A 21 -11.06 1.78 -5.17
N MET A 22 -10.22 2.73 -5.55
CA MET A 22 -9.90 3.04 -6.94
C MET A 22 -8.53 2.45 -7.26
N VAL A 23 -8.43 1.76 -8.39
CA VAL A 23 -7.17 1.29 -8.95
C VAL A 23 -6.84 2.18 -10.14
N ILE A 24 -5.65 2.77 -10.08
CA ILE A 24 -5.11 3.62 -11.13
C ILE A 24 -3.87 2.94 -11.68
N ARG A 25 -3.83 2.78 -13.00
CA ARG A 25 -2.66 2.33 -13.74
C ARG A 25 -2.12 3.52 -14.51
N PHE A 26 -0.89 3.89 -14.18
CA PHE A 26 -0.11 4.88 -14.91
C PHE A 26 0.59 4.21 -16.09
N LYS A 27 0.87 5.01 -17.13
CA LYS A 27 1.63 4.53 -18.30
C LYS A 27 3.08 4.23 -17.94
N ASP A 28 3.70 5.12 -17.17
CA ASP A 28 5.10 5.01 -16.75
C ASP A 28 5.19 4.64 -15.27
N TYR A 29 6.07 3.70 -14.93
CA TYR A 29 6.29 3.29 -13.53
C TYR A 29 6.91 4.42 -12.68
N VAL A 30 7.68 5.31 -13.31
CA VAL A 30 8.29 6.48 -12.66
C VAL A 30 7.22 7.38 -12.02
N ASP A 31 6.09 7.59 -12.70
CA ASP A 31 4.96 8.36 -12.14
C ASP A 31 4.43 7.69 -10.86
N THR A 32 4.40 6.35 -10.83
CA THR A 32 3.94 5.60 -9.64
C THR A 32 4.90 5.78 -8.48
N GLU A 33 6.22 5.72 -8.72
CA GLU A 33 7.22 5.90 -7.67
C GLU A 33 7.19 7.32 -7.10
N ILE A 34 7.10 8.35 -7.95
CA ILE A 34 6.97 9.74 -7.52
C ILE A 34 5.74 9.92 -6.62
N ILE A 35 4.60 9.33 -6.99
CA ILE A 35 3.38 9.39 -6.16
C ILE A 35 3.61 8.66 -4.83
N MET A 36 4.23 7.48 -4.86
CA MET A 36 4.47 6.68 -3.66
C MET A 36 5.40 7.38 -2.67
N GLU A 37 6.42 8.10 -3.15
CA GLU A 37 7.32 8.93 -2.33
C GLU A 37 6.57 10.04 -1.59
N GLU A 38 5.50 10.56 -2.17
CA GLU A 38 4.74 11.69 -1.62
C GLU A 38 3.55 11.29 -0.75
N THR A 39 3.30 9.99 -0.59
CA THR A 39 2.15 9.47 0.19
C THR A 39 2.17 9.87 1.66
N TYR A 40 3.34 10.13 2.25
CA TYR A 40 3.45 10.58 3.64
C TYR A 40 2.73 11.92 3.89
N LYS A 41 2.59 12.76 2.84
CA LYS A 41 1.85 14.03 2.89
C LYS A 41 0.34 13.82 3.10
N LEU A 42 -0.17 12.61 2.86
CA LEU A 42 -1.58 12.26 3.08
C LEU A 42 -1.92 11.95 4.55
N LYS A 43 -0.93 12.02 5.46
CA LYS A 43 -1.16 11.80 6.89
C LYS A 43 -2.19 12.80 7.43
N GLY A 44 -3.26 12.28 8.02
CA GLY A 44 -4.38 13.08 8.56
C GLY A 44 -5.54 13.29 7.59
N THR A 45 -5.44 12.80 6.35
CA THR A 45 -6.56 12.81 5.40
C THR A 45 -7.43 11.56 5.55
N PRO A 46 -8.70 11.57 5.10
CA PRO A 46 -9.60 10.41 5.21
C PRO A 46 -9.33 9.33 4.14
N TYR A 47 -8.22 9.41 3.43
CA TYR A 47 -7.86 8.47 2.37
C TYR A 47 -6.36 8.17 2.40
N GLY A 48 -5.99 7.05 1.79
CA GLY A 48 -4.60 6.62 1.65
C GLY A 48 -4.36 6.05 0.27
N ILE A 49 -3.09 5.98 -0.11
CA ILE A 49 -2.62 5.39 -1.36
C ILE A 49 -1.63 4.30 -0.99
N ASP A 50 -1.77 3.12 -1.60
CA ASP A 50 -0.82 2.02 -1.48
C ASP A 50 -0.72 1.28 -2.82
N ARG A 51 0.36 0.50 -2.99
CA ARG A 51 0.59 -0.30 -4.19
C ARG A 51 -0.39 -1.48 -4.23
N GLN A 52 -0.89 -1.79 -5.42
CA GLN A 52 -1.68 -3.00 -5.64
C GLN A 52 -0.75 -4.19 -5.84
N TYR A 53 -0.82 -5.17 -4.94
CA TYR A 53 -0.10 -6.43 -5.06
C TYR A 53 -1.05 -7.60 -5.38
N PRO A 54 -0.55 -8.66 -6.05
CA PRO A 54 -1.21 -9.96 -6.06
C PRO A 54 -1.54 -10.45 -4.65
N ARG A 55 -2.59 -11.28 -4.54
CA ARG A 55 -3.13 -11.72 -3.24
C ARG A 55 -2.08 -12.43 -2.39
N GLU A 56 -1.22 -13.23 -3.01
CA GLU A 56 -0.16 -13.98 -2.33
C GLU A 56 0.84 -13.03 -1.67
N ILE A 57 1.26 -12.00 -2.41
CA ILE A 57 2.21 -11.00 -1.92
C ILE A 57 1.58 -10.14 -0.83
N ALA A 58 0.33 -9.70 -1.02
CA ALA A 58 -0.39 -8.92 -0.01
C ALA A 58 -0.53 -9.69 1.32
N ARG A 59 -0.80 -11.00 1.25
CA ARG A 59 -0.86 -11.88 2.42
C ARG A 59 0.52 -12.00 3.09
N ALA A 60 1.56 -12.30 2.33
CA ALA A 60 2.91 -12.43 2.87
C ALA A 60 3.38 -11.12 3.56
N ARG A 61 3.11 -9.95 2.95
CA ARG A 61 3.41 -8.64 3.55
C ARG A 61 2.65 -8.41 4.86
N SER A 62 1.39 -8.84 4.93
CA SER A 62 0.59 -8.75 6.15
C SER A 62 1.16 -9.61 7.28
N GLU A 63 1.68 -10.80 6.95
CA GLU A 63 2.29 -11.72 7.91
C GLU A 63 3.59 -11.14 8.49
N LEU A 64 4.41 -10.45 7.69
CA LEU A 64 5.66 -9.81 8.14
C LEU A 64 5.45 -8.79 9.28
N HIS A 65 4.29 -8.12 9.33
CA HIS A 65 3.99 -7.18 10.42
C HIS A 65 3.84 -7.87 11.79
N ASN A 66 3.59 -9.18 11.82
CA ASN A 66 3.34 -9.93 13.05
C ASN A 66 4.54 -10.73 13.54
N ILE A 67 5.62 -10.81 12.75
CA ILE A 67 6.83 -11.54 13.10
C ILE A 67 7.54 -10.87 14.28
N HIS A 68 8.19 -11.68 15.12
CA HIS A 68 8.93 -11.23 16.30
C HIS A 68 9.98 -10.15 15.97
N GLU A 69 10.70 -10.29 14.85
CA GLU A 69 11.67 -9.31 14.36
C GLU A 69 11.05 -7.92 14.12
N ALA A 70 9.88 -7.86 13.48
CA ALA A 70 9.17 -6.60 13.27
C ALA A 70 8.62 -6.00 14.58
N ARG A 71 8.29 -6.85 15.57
CA ARG A 71 7.90 -6.39 16.92
C ARG A 71 9.10 -5.82 17.68
N ASP A 72 10.22 -6.52 17.69
CA ASP A 72 11.45 -6.07 18.36
C ASP A 72 12.01 -4.80 17.72
N ALA A 73 12.03 -4.71 16.38
CA ALA A 73 12.42 -3.50 15.66
C ALA A 73 11.56 -2.28 16.05
N ARG A 74 10.23 -2.46 16.21
CA ARG A 74 9.33 -1.41 16.68
C ARG A 74 9.60 -1.01 18.13
N SER A 75 9.82 -1.98 19.02
CA SER A 75 10.19 -1.72 20.41
C SER A 75 11.49 -0.91 20.52
N ARG A 76 12.46 -1.21 19.66
CA ARG A 76 13.76 -0.54 19.57
C ARG A 76 13.73 0.74 18.72
N ARG A 77 12.58 1.12 18.15
CA ARG A 77 12.41 2.24 17.21
C ARG A 77 13.40 2.20 16.03
N LEU A 78 13.76 1.00 15.58
CA LEU A 78 14.60 0.79 14.41
C LEU A 78 13.81 1.06 13.12
N LYS A 79 14.51 1.48 12.08
CA LYS A 79 13.92 1.75 10.77
C LYS A 79 13.61 0.43 10.07
N MET A 80 12.34 0.06 10.05
CA MET A 80 11.84 -1.11 9.34
C MET A 80 11.26 -0.71 7.98
N GLN A 81 11.61 -1.44 6.92
CA GLN A 81 10.99 -1.32 5.60
C GLN A 81 10.64 -2.70 5.04
N ILE A 82 9.43 -2.84 4.47
CA ILE A 82 9.08 -4.07 3.73
C ILE A 82 9.43 -3.88 2.26
N GLY A 83 10.57 -4.46 1.86
CA GLY A 83 11.05 -4.49 0.49
C GLY A 83 10.28 -5.46 -0.39
N TYR A 84 10.43 -5.31 -1.71
CA TYR A 84 9.83 -6.20 -2.71
C TYR A 84 10.47 -7.60 -2.67
N PRO A 85 9.69 -8.69 -2.86
CA PRO A 85 8.22 -8.72 -2.93
C PRO A 85 7.55 -8.70 -1.55
N ALA A 86 8.12 -9.37 -0.56
CA ALA A 86 7.71 -9.37 0.83
C ALA A 86 8.93 -9.75 1.68
N ARG A 87 9.87 -8.81 1.83
CA ARG A 87 11.09 -9.00 2.63
C ARG A 87 11.18 -7.94 3.70
N LEU A 88 11.48 -8.36 4.92
CA LEU A 88 11.75 -7.45 6.02
C LEU A 88 13.18 -6.92 5.87
N LEU A 89 13.33 -5.59 5.80
CA LEU A 89 14.60 -4.88 5.82
C LEU A 89 14.64 -4.10 7.12
N CYS A 90 15.57 -4.46 8.01
CA CYS A 90 15.78 -3.87 9.33
C CYS A 90 17.19 -3.28 9.43
#